data_AF-A0A965DCB2-F1
#
_entry.id   AF-A0A965DCB2-F1
#
_cell.length_a   1.000
_cell.length_b   1.000
_cell.length_c   1.000
_cell.angle_alpha   90.00
_cell.angle_beta   90.00
_cell.angle_gamma   90.00
#
_symmetry.space_group_name_H-M   'P 1'
#
loop_
_entity.id
_entity.type
_entity.pdbx_description
1 polymer ?
#
loop_
_entity_poly.entity_id
_entity_poly.type
_entity_poly.pdbx_seq_one_letter_code
_entity_poly.pdbx_strand_id
1 'polypeptide(L)'
;MADLLKRPFGTHGKVHDITPASAGWRYVGFSLYRLRAGETVSEATGENEVILVMVEGKAIFDAAGQDWGELGDRMTVFEKTP
;
A
#
# COMPACT_ATOMS: atom_id res chain seq x y z
N MET A 1 18.20 3.93 22.36
CA MET A 1 17.26 2.87 21.93
C MET A 1 16.85 3.22 20.51
N ALA A 2 16.94 2.29 19.55
CA ALA A 2 16.62 2.60 18.15
C ALA A 2 15.11 2.78 17.97
N ASP A 3 14.68 3.86 17.29
CA ASP A 3 13.27 4.17 17.03
C ASP A 3 12.77 3.44 15.77
N LEU A 4 12.66 2.12 15.89
CA LEU A 4 12.32 1.24 14.77
C LEU A 4 10.81 0.97 14.64
N LEU A 5 10.05 1.12 15.73
CA LEU A 5 8.61 0.88 15.72
C LEU A 5 7.86 2.08 15.14
N LYS A 6 7.32 1.94 13.94
CA LYS A 6 6.42 2.95 13.35
C LYS A 6 4.98 2.49 13.50
N ARG A 7 4.22 3.19 14.35
CA ARG A 7 2.78 2.94 14.56
C ARG A 7 1.96 3.62 13.45
N PRO A 8 0.78 3.08 13.10
CA PRO A 8 -0.10 3.76 12.16
C PRO A 8 -0.51 5.12 12.72
N PHE A 9 -0.58 6.13 11.85
CA PHE A 9 -1.00 7.48 12.24
C PHE A 9 -2.50 7.72 12.00
N GLY A 10 -3.22 6.72 11.50
CA GLY A 10 -4.65 6.77 11.26
C GLY A 10 -5.25 5.37 11.11
N THR A 11 -6.57 5.30 10.97
CA THR A 11 -7.33 4.05 10.82
C THR A 11 -7.99 3.89 9.44
N HIS A 12 -7.80 4.86 8.54
CA HIS A 12 -8.45 4.95 7.24
C HIS A 12 -7.62 5.87 6.30
N GLY A 13 -7.75 5.70 4.99
CA GLY A 13 -6.92 6.40 4.01
C GLY A 13 -5.48 5.88 4.05
N LYS A 14 -4.48 6.75 3.85
CA LYS A 14 -3.08 6.38 4.09
C LYS A 14 -2.86 6.26 5.60
N VAL A 15 -2.49 5.07 6.08
CA VAL A 15 -2.30 4.79 7.51
C VAL A 15 -0.84 4.54 7.90
N HIS A 16 -0.01 4.21 6.91
CA HIS A 16 1.46 4.22 7.00
C HIS A 16 2.05 4.94 5.79
N ASP A 17 3.13 5.68 6.04
CA ASP A 17 3.93 6.37 5.03
C ASP A 17 5.38 6.38 5.55
N ILE A 18 6.17 5.43 5.07
CA ILE A 18 7.57 5.28 5.45
C ILE A 18 8.40 5.55 4.21
N THR A 19 9.19 6.60 4.26
CA THR A 19 10.13 6.97 3.20
C THR A 19 11.56 6.68 3.63
N PRO A 20 12.50 6.52 2.69
CA PRO A 20 13.92 6.46 3.02
C PRO A 20 14.37 7.64 3.90
N ALA A 21 13.88 8.85 3.60
CA ALA A 21 14.15 10.06 4.37
C ALA A 21 13.65 9.95 5.83
N SER A 22 12.42 9.50 6.05
CA SER A 22 11.85 9.37 7.40
C SER A 22 12.46 8.21 8.19
N ALA A 23 12.91 7.16 7.50
CA ALA A 23 13.46 5.95 8.11
C ALA A 23 14.97 6.00 8.35
N GLY A 24 15.68 6.95 7.71
CA GLY A 24 17.13 7.08 7.82
C GLY A 24 17.91 5.96 7.13
N TRP A 25 17.28 5.24 6.20
CA TRP A 25 17.92 4.23 5.35
C TRP A 25 17.87 4.64 3.89
N ARG A 26 18.48 3.85 3.00
CA ARG A 26 18.76 4.29 1.63
C ARG A 26 17.68 3.99 0.58
N TYR A 27 16.93 2.91 0.71
CA TYR A 27 16.20 2.37 -0.45
C TYR A 27 14.69 2.18 -0.25
N VAL A 28 14.27 1.48 0.79
CA VAL A 28 12.90 0.96 0.84
C VAL A 28 11.91 2.04 1.27
N GLY A 29 10.83 2.22 0.52
CA GLY A 29 9.63 2.92 0.96
C GLY A 29 8.52 1.93 1.31
N PHE A 30 7.59 2.30 2.19
CA PHE A 30 6.41 1.51 2.48
C PHE A 30 5.22 2.42 2.79
N SER A 31 4.15 2.26 2.03
CA SER A 31 2.86 2.93 2.26
C SER A 31 1.77 1.89 2.42
N LEU A 32 0.83 2.14 3.34
CA LEU A 32 -0.35 1.31 3.51
C LEU A 32 -1.60 2.16 3.44
N TYR A 33 -2.55 1.70 2.63
CA TYR A 33 -3.87 2.31 2.50
C TYR A 33 -4.95 1.39 3.02
N ARG A 34 -5.92 1.98 3.72
CA ARG A 34 -7.16 1.31 4.13
C ARG A 34 -8.35 2.08 3.60
N LEU A 35 -8.93 1.56 2.52
CA LEU A 35 -10.03 2.17 1.80
C LEU A 35 -11.36 1.50 2.13
N ARG A 36 -12.44 2.24 1.89
CA ARG A 36 -13.81 1.70 1.85
C ARG A 36 -14.21 1.44 0.40
N ALA A 37 -15.25 0.63 0.21
CA ALA A 37 -15.84 0.42 -1.10
C ALA A 37 -16.23 1.77 -1.74
N GLY A 38 -15.86 1.96 -3.01
CA GLY A 38 -16.12 3.18 -3.77
C GLY A 38 -15.07 4.28 -3.60
N GLU A 39 -14.07 4.11 -2.73
CA GLU A 39 -12.97 5.07 -2.62
C GLU A 39 -11.83 4.76 -3.60
N THR A 40 -11.12 5.81 -3.99
CA THR A 40 -10.00 5.74 -4.93
C THR A 40 -8.80 6.48 -4.37
N VAL A 41 -7.61 5.97 -4.64
CA VAL A 41 -6.35 6.63 -4.33
C VAL A 41 -5.40 6.53 -5.52
N SER A 42 -4.57 7.55 -5.70
CA SER A 42 -3.57 7.62 -6.76
C SER A 42 -2.31 8.27 -6.24
N GLU A 43 -1.14 7.73 -6.59
CA GLU A 43 0.15 8.34 -6.29
C GLU A 43 1.07 8.30 -7.50
N ALA A 44 1.89 9.35 -7.63
CA ALA A 44 3.00 9.34 -8.57
C ALA A 44 4.15 8.52 -7.98
N THR A 45 4.59 7.50 -8.71
CA THR A 45 5.73 6.64 -8.32
C THR A 45 7.08 7.33 -8.58
N GLY A 46 7.08 8.34 -9.46
CA GLY A 46 8.27 9.08 -9.86
C GLY A 46 9.29 8.15 -10.51
N GLU A 47 10.52 8.22 -10.03
CA GLU A 47 11.64 7.39 -10.52
C GLU A 47 11.68 5.99 -9.88
N ASN A 48 10.82 5.72 -8.90
CA ASN A 48 10.85 4.46 -8.17
C ASN A 48 9.96 3.41 -8.85
N GLU A 49 10.51 2.21 -9.00
CA GLU A 49 9.70 1.01 -9.20
C GLU A 49 8.88 0.74 -7.93
N VAL A 50 7.61 0.38 -8.10
CA VAL A 50 6.72 0.06 -6.99
C VAL A 50 6.04 -1.28 -7.21
N ILE A 51 5.77 -1.96 -6.11
CA ILE A 51 4.88 -3.11 -6.07
C ILE A 51 3.62 -2.73 -5.30
N LEU A 52 2.46 -2.90 -5.94
CA LEU A 52 1.17 -2.78 -5.29
C LEU A 52 0.72 -4.17 -4.84
N VAL A 53 0.49 -4.33 -3.54
CA VAL A 53 0.06 -5.60 -2.96
C VAL A 53 -1.34 -5.42 -2.39
N MET A 54 -2.32 -6.15 -2.94
CA MET A 54 -3.64 -6.25 -2.33
C MET A 54 -3.54 -7.13 -1.08
N VAL A 55 -3.64 -6.51 0.10
CA VAL A 55 -3.55 -7.22 1.38
C VAL A 55 -4.86 -7.98 1.64
N GLU A 56 -6.00 -7.31 1.52
CA GLU A 56 -7.34 -7.87 1.66
C GLU A 56 -8.34 -7.06 0.83
N GLY A 57 -9.40 -7.73 0.36
CA GLY A 57 -10.42 -7.12 -0.48
C GLY A 57 -10.08 -7.13 -1.97
N LYS A 58 -10.80 -6.30 -2.72
CA LYS A 58 -10.68 -6.17 -4.17
C LYS A 58 -10.66 -4.71 -4.58
N ALA A 59 -9.92 -4.40 -5.64
CA ALA A 59 -9.89 -3.07 -6.24
C ALA A 59 -9.57 -3.17 -7.72
N ILE A 60 -9.97 -2.15 -8.48
CA ILE A 60 -9.55 -1.96 -9.86
C ILE A 60 -8.23 -1.20 -9.86
N PHE A 61 -7.28 -1.61 -10.70
CA PHE A 61 -5.95 -1.03 -10.78
C PHE A 61 -5.66 -0.45 -12.16
N ASP A 62 -5.37 0.85 -12.19
CA ASP A 62 -4.83 1.55 -13.35
C ASP A 62 -3.42 2.03 -13.04
N ALA A 63 -2.42 1.51 -13.75
CA ALA A 63 -1.01 1.86 -13.53
C ALA A 63 -0.18 1.63 -14.78
N ALA A 64 0.89 2.41 -14.94
CA ALA A 64 1.81 2.33 -16.09
C ALA A 64 1.11 2.47 -17.46
N GLY A 65 0.01 3.23 -17.53
CA GLY A 65 -0.80 3.40 -18.74
C GLY A 65 -1.62 2.18 -19.13
N GLN A 66 -1.79 1.22 -18.22
CA GLN A 66 -2.54 0.00 -18.40
C GLN A 66 -3.63 -0.14 -17.33
N ASP A 67 -4.81 -0.57 -17.76
CA ASP A 67 -5.88 -1.08 -16.88
C ASP A 67 -5.61 -2.57 -16.61
N TRP A 68 -5.45 -2.92 -15.34
CA TRP A 68 -5.22 -4.28 -14.85
C TRP A 68 -6.51 -4.97 -14.40
N GLY A 69 -7.64 -4.26 -14.44
CA GLY A 69 -8.94 -4.75 -14.00
C GLY A 69 -9.03 -4.91 -12.49
N GLU A 70 -10.04 -5.66 -12.05
CA GLU A 70 -10.23 -6.00 -10.64
C GLU A 70 -9.20 -7.06 -10.20
N LEU A 71 -8.38 -6.71 -9.22
CA LEU A 71 -7.42 -7.62 -8.58
C LEU A 71 -7.72 -7.73 -7.08
N GLY A 72 -7.39 -8.90 -6.53
CA GLY A 72 -7.67 -9.27 -5.14
C GLY A 72 -8.61 -10.47 -5.08
N ASP A 73 -8.30 -11.40 -4.17
CA ASP A 73 -9.06 -12.66 -4.03
C ASP A 73 -9.47 -12.88 -2.57
N ARG A 74 -8.52 -12.69 -1.64
CA ARG A 74 -8.78 -12.86 -0.22
C ARG A 74 -9.50 -11.67 0.40
N MET A 75 -10.57 -11.92 1.15
CA MET A 75 -11.31 -10.88 1.89
C MET A 75 -10.77 -10.66 3.30
N THR A 76 -9.93 -11.58 3.78
CA THR A 76 -9.11 -11.39 4.98
C THR A 76 -7.74 -12.05 4.82
N VAL A 77 -6.71 -11.45 5.42
CA VAL A 77 -5.34 -12.00 5.45
C VAL A 77 -5.22 -13.37 6.12
N PHE A 78 -6.24 -13.79 6.87
CA PHE A 78 -6.28 -15.08 7.55
C PHE A 78 -6.91 -16.19 6.70
N GLU A 79 -7.43 -15.87 5.51
CA GLU A 79 -7.79 -16.88 4.53
C GLU A 79 -6.50 -17.60 4.12
N LYS A 80 -6.39 -18.87 4.50
CA LYS A 80 -5.23 -19.74 4.22
C LYS A 80 -5.20 -20.20 2.76
N THR A 81 -5.53 -19.31 1.83
CA THR A 81 -5.35 -19.51 0.41
C THR A 81 -3.87 -19.23 0.07
N PRO A 82 -3.21 -20.09 -0.73
CA PRO A 82 -1.81 -19.89 -1.13
C PRO A 82 -1.55 -18.52 -1.78
#